data_AF-A0A177YG46-F1
#
_entry.id   AF-A0A177YG46-F1
#
_cell.length_a   1.000
_cell.length_b   1.000
_cell.length_c   1.000
_cell.angle_alpha   90.00
_cell.angle_beta   90.00
_cell.angle_gamma   90.00
#
_symmetry.space_group_name_H-M   'P 1'
#
loop_
_entity.id
_entity.type
_entity.pdbx_description
1 polymer ?
#
loop_
_entity_poly.entity_id
_entity_poly.type
_entity_poly.pdbx_seq_one_letter_code
_entity_poly.pdbx_strand_id
1 'polypeptide(L)'
;MNTLTTLSRSEFTLLLRNRVLLFNAMVMPLLFPIVVLVIGRDDGLPDTVVSGALEVFALFLLVFLVYYNLLSAYATRRDELVLKRLRTGEATDNQILLGPAVPSFALTVILTIALTAIIALLGGGLPVNPVLFVAGLGGGAAMFAALALITSSFTRNAEAAQITSLPVILVAMAGTSFLRNIVPESLDRIIDLTPMAAVLDLVNLGWLGTTDPESAPLTAAQTFSPAVMPLVVVAAWIVGSVVVAKTHFRWEPRA
;
A
#
# COMPACT_ATOMS: atom_id res chain seq x y z
N MET A 1 9.57 -17.60 -23.44
CA MET A 1 9.58 -16.75 -22.23
C MET A 1 8.34 -15.87 -22.29
N ASN A 2 7.47 -15.90 -21.29
CA ASN A 2 6.23 -15.12 -21.32
C ASN A 2 6.56 -13.62 -21.37
N THR A 3 5.89 -12.87 -22.23
CA THR A 3 6.03 -11.40 -22.38
C THR A 3 5.98 -10.66 -21.04
N LEU A 4 5.12 -11.11 -20.12
CA LEU A 4 5.05 -10.59 -18.74
C LEU A 4 6.37 -10.71 -17.98
N THR A 5 7.11 -11.81 -18.13
CA THR A 5 8.39 -12.03 -17.44
C THR A 5 9.50 -11.13 -17.97
N THR A 6 9.50 -10.89 -19.29
CA THR A 6 10.45 -9.96 -19.93
C THR A 6 10.17 -8.52 -19.53
N LEU A 7 8.90 -8.12 -19.54
CA LEU A 7 8.47 -6.79 -19.10
C LEU A 7 8.83 -6.56 -17.62
N SER A 8 8.46 -7.50 -16.74
CA SER A 8 8.77 -7.44 -15.32
C SER A 8 10.29 -7.35 -15.05
N ARG A 9 11.11 -8.10 -15.81
CA ARG A 9 12.58 -8.01 -15.72
C ARG A 9 13.11 -6.63 -16.13
N SER A 10 12.57 -6.04 -17.20
CA SER A 10 12.97 -4.69 -17.60
C SER A 10 12.61 -3.65 -16.54
N GLU A 11 11.45 -3.74 -15.92
CA GLU A 11 11.03 -2.86 -14.83
C GLU A 11 11.97 -2.96 -13.62
N PHE A 12 12.24 -4.18 -13.18
CA PHE A 12 13.20 -4.42 -12.10
C PHE A 12 14.58 -3.87 -12.41
N THR A 13 15.05 -4.05 -13.66
CA THR A 13 16.37 -3.55 -14.08
C THR A 13 16.40 -2.02 -14.09
N LEU A 14 15.32 -1.36 -14.53
CA LEU A 14 15.22 0.11 -14.50
C LEU A 14 15.24 0.64 -13.06
N LEU A 15 14.53 -0.02 -12.15
CA LEU A 15 14.53 0.36 -10.73
C LEU A 15 15.89 0.12 -10.06
N LEU A 16 16.53 -1.01 -10.33
CA LEU A 16 17.88 -1.30 -9.81
C LEU A 16 18.94 -0.33 -10.35
N ARG A 17 18.78 0.17 -11.59
CA ARG A 17 19.67 1.19 -12.16
C ARG A 17 19.40 2.58 -11.59
N ASN A 18 18.18 2.87 -11.14
CA ASN A 18 17.85 4.14 -10.51
C ASN A 18 18.09 4.09 -9.00
N ARG A 19 19.37 4.19 -8.61
CA ARG A 19 19.80 4.10 -7.20
C ARG A 19 19.12 5.11 -6.28
N VAL A 20 18.81 6.31 -6.78
CA VAL A 20 18.11 7.36 -6.01
C VAL A 20 16.67 6.94 -5.73
N LEU A 21 15.98 6.42 -6.75
CA LEU A 21 14.59 5.98 -6.60
C LEU A 21 14.48 4.73 -5.74
N LEU A 22 15.44 3.80 -5.86
CA LEU A 22 15.52 2.61 -5.00
C LEU A 22 15.86 2.96 -3.54
N PHE A 23 16.79 3.90 -3.33
CA PHE A 23 17.12 4.42 -2.00
C PHE A 23 15.89 5.07 -1.36
N ASN A 24 15.21 5.98 -2.05
CA ASN A 24 13.99 6.62 -1.51
C ASN A 24 12.87 5.60 -1.26
N ALA A 25 12.69 4.65 -2.18
CA ALA A 25 11.68 3.59 -2.08
C ALA A 25 11.90 2.63 -0.90
N MET A 26 13.15 2.38 -0.49
CA MET A 26 13.47 1.48 0.63
C MET A 26 13.64 2.23 1.95
N VAL A 27 14.31 3.39 1.91
CA VAL A 27 14.67 4.13 3.12
C VAL A 27 13.46 4.81 3.72
N MET A 28 12.62 5.49 2.94
CA MET A 28 11.50 6.25 3.51
C MET A 28 10.51 5.36 4.25
N PRO A 29 10.05 4.21 3.70
CA PRO A 29 9.13 3.35 4.43
C PRO A 29 9.72 2.72 5.68
N LEU A 30 11.05 2.54 5.78
CA LEU A 30 11.68 1.94 6.96
C LEU A 30 12.15 2.96 7.98
N LEU A 31 12.64 4.12 7.54
CA LEU A 31 13.27 5.13 8.39
C LEU A 31 12.30 5.63 9.47
N PHE A 32 11.09 6.06 9.09
CA PHE A 32 10.14 6.59 10.07
C PHE A 32 9.64 5.54 11.07
N PRO A 33 9.21 4.33 10.66
CA PRO A 33 8.86 3.27 11.60
C PRO A 33 10.00 2.89 12.54
N ILE A 34 11.23 2.79 12.03
CA ILE A 34 12.41 2.49 12.87
C ILE A 34 12.62 3.60 13.90
N VAL A 35 12.49 4.86 13.49
CA VAL A 35 12.59 6.01 14.42
C VAL A 35 11.52 5.91 15.52
N VAL A 36 10.28 5.58 15.17
CA VAL A 36 9.20 5.35 16.15
C VAL A 36 9.56 4.21 17.10
N LEU A 37 10.02 3.08 16.57
CA LEU A 37 10.43 1.91 17.37
C LEU A 37 11.61 2.22 18.30
N VAL A 38 12.60 3.00 17.85
CA VAL A 38 13.80 3.31 18.64
C VAL A 38 13.52 4.36 19.71
N ILE A 39 12.72 5.39 19.39
CA ILE A 39 12.37 6.44 20.35
C ILE A 39 11.37 5.93 21.40
N GLY A 40 10.40 5.12 20.99
CA GLY A 40 9.40 4.54 21.90
C GLY A 40 9.88 3.31 22.66
N ARG A 41 11.17 2.95 22.53
CA ARG A 41 11.76 1.82 23.23
C ARG A 41 12.29 2.28 24.60
N ASP A 42 11.56 1.94 25.64
CA ASP A 42 12.05 2.01 27.02
C ASP A 42 12.68 0.65 27.41
N ASP A 43 12.14 -0.05 28.42
CA ASP A 43 12.59 -1.38 28.85
C ASP A 43 12.18 -2.52 27.90
N GLY A 44 11.40 -2.21 26.86
CA GLY A 44 10.90 -3.14 25.86
C GLY A 44 10.19 -2.39 24.72
N LEU A 45 9.55 -3.14 23.82
CA LEU A 45 8.68 -2.58 22.79
C LEU A 45 7.22 -2.79 23.19
N PRO A 46 6.53 -1.76 23.72
CA PRO A 46 5.12 -1.87 24.02
C PRO A 46 4.29 -1.99 22.73
N ASP A 47 3.16 -2.69 22.82
CA ASP A 47 2.26 -2.96 21.69
C ASP A 47 1.77 -1.68 21.00
N THR A 48 1.59 -0.60 21.75
CA THR A 48 1.20 0.72 21.22
C THR A 48 2.28 1.33 20.32
N VAL A 49 3.56 1.17 20.66
CA VAL A 49 4.68 1.66 19.85
C VAL A 49 4.84 0.80 18.61
N VAL A 50 4.66 -0.51 18.72
CA VAL A 50 4.68 -1.42 17.56
C VAL A 50 3.52 -1.11 16.61
N SER A 51 2.30 -0.94 17.13
CA SER A 51 1.12 -0.51 16.36
C SER A 51 1.39 0.79 15.60
N GLY A 52 1.93 1.80 16.30
CA GLY A 52 2.27 3.09 15.68
C GLY A 52 3.32 2.96 14.58
N ALA A 53 4.35 2.14 14.80
CA ALA A 53 5.36 1.88 13.77
C ALA A 53 4.79 1.14 12.55
N LEU A 54 3.92 0.14 12.75
CA LEU A 54 3.24 -0.59 11.69
C LEU A 54 2.31 0.32 10.88
N GLU A 55 1.64 1.26 11.56
CA GLU A 55 0.78 2.23 10.91
C GLU A 55 1.57 3.19 10.03
N VAL A 56 2.63 3.78 10.57
CA VAL A 56 3.55 4.64 9.80
C VAL A 56 4.14 3.84 8.62
N PHE A 57 4.52 2.59 8.84
CA PHE A 57 5.02 1.71 7.79
C PHE A 57 3.99 1.50 6.68
N ALA A 58 2.77 1.08 7.02
CA ALA A 58 1.70 0.85 6.06
C ALA A 58 1.37 2.13 5.28
N LEU A 59 1.32 3.28 5.94
CA LEU A 59 1.11 4.57 5.28
C LEU A 59 2.21 4.85 4.26
N PHE A 60 3.49 4.79 4.66
CA PHE A 60 4.58 5.10 3.74
C PHE A 60 4.72 4.09 2.61
N LEU A 61 4.56 2.81 2.92
CA LEU A 61 4.64 1.71 1.98
C LEU A 61 3.52 1.78 0.94
N LEU A 62 2.27 1.96 1.36
CA LEU A 62 1.14 1.88 0.45
C LEU A 62 0.91 3.19 -0.30
N VAL A 63 1.05 4.33 0.36
CA VAL A 63 0.77 5.64 -0.24
C VAL A 63 1.92 6.10 -1.13
N PHE A 64 3.17 6.06 -0.64
CA PHE A 64 4.29 6.62 -1.38
C PHE A 64 4.97 5.59 -2.28
N LEU A 65 5.27 4.40 -1.75
CA LEU A 65 5.97 3.37 -2.53
C LEU A 65 5.07 2.69 -3.56
N VAL A 66 3.80 2.40 -3.23
CA VAL A 66 2.87 1.75 -4.17
C VAL A 66 2.07 2.78 -4.96
N TYR A 67 1.19 3.53 -4.31
CA TYR A 67 0.22 4.40 -5.00
C TYR A 67 0.88 5.52 -5.81
N TYR A 68 1.66 6.38 -5.16
CA TYR A 68 2.26 7.54 -5.83
C TYR A 68 3.26 7.12 -6.92
N ASN A 69 4.07 6.09 -6.65
CA ASN A 69 5.01 5.55 -7.63
C ASN A 69 4.29 5.06 -8.89
N LEU A 70 3.26 4.23 -8.73
CA LEU A 70 2.50 3.69 -9.86
C LEU A 70 1.73 4.78 -10.59
N LEU A 71 1.11 5.70 -9.87
CA LEU A 71 0.42 6.84 -10.45
C LEU A 71 1.35 7.66 -11.35
N SER A 72 2.54 8.00 -10.84
CA SER A 72 3.55 8.75 -11.58
C SER A 72 4.06 7.97 -12.79
N ALA A 73 4.33 6.66 -12.63
CA ALA A 73 4.77 5.79 -13.71
C ALA A 73 3.72 5.68 -14.83
N TYR A 74 2.45 5.48 -14.48
CA TYR A 74 1.36 5.40 -15.46
C TYR A 74 1.13 6.74 -16.16
N ALA A 75 1.09 7.85 -15.41
CA ALA A 75 0.90 9.18 -15.98
C ALA A 75 2.02 9.51 -16.98
N THR A 76 3.28 9.31 -16.58
CA THR A 76 4.46 9.57 -17.43
C THR A 76 4.46 8.72 -18.69
N ARG A 77 4.23 7.40 -18.56
CA ARG A 77 4.23 6.49 -19.72
C ARG A 77 3.08 6.73 -20.68
N ARG A 78 1.94 7.21 -20.17
CA ARG A 78 0.82 7.63 -21.00
C ARG A 78 1.17 8.89 -21.79
N ASP A 79 1.75 9.88 -21.11
CA ASP A 79 2.17 11.15 -21.71
C ASP A 79 3.21 10.93 -22.81
N GLU A 80 4.20 10.06 -22.58
CA GLU A 80 5.24 9.69 -23.55
C GLU A 80 4.79 8.67 -24.62
N LEU A 81 3.49 8.34 -24.68
CA LEU A 81 2.90 7.35 -25.59
C LEU A 81 3.57 5.96 -25.55
N VAL A 82 4.28 5.65 -24.46
CA VAL A 82 4.93 4.33 -24.25
C VAL A 82 3.86 3.24 -24.16
N LEU A 83 2.76 3.50 -23.45
CA LEU A 83 1.65 2.53 -23.33
C LEU A 83 1.03 2.20 -24.69
N LYS A 84 0.91 3.18 -25.59
CA LYS A 84 0.39 2.98 -26.95
C LYS A 84 1.33 2.14 -27.80
N ARG A 85 2.65 2.38 -27.71
CA ARG A 85 3.69 1.59 -28.38
C ARG A 85 3.72 0.13 -27.89
N LEU A 86 3.53 -0.10 -26.59
CA LEU A 86 3.44 -1.45 -26.03
C LEU A 86 2.20 -2.21 -26.52
N ARG A 87 1.10 -1.50 -26.75
CA ARG A 87 -0.16 -2.05 -27.26
C ARG A 87 -0.10 -2.52 -28.71
N THR A 88 0.82 -1.97 -29.50
CA THR A 88 1.09 -2.44 -30.87
C THR A 88 2.00 -3.67 -30.92
N GLY A 89 2.50 -4.14 -29.77
CA GLY A 89 3.26 -5.38 -29.65
C GLY A 89 2.42 -6.59 -29.22
N GLU A 90 3.08 -7.67 -28.81
CA GLU A 90 2.44 -8.93 -28.38
C GLU A 90 1.90 -8.90 -26.94
N ALA A 91 2.06 -7.79 -26.22
CA ALA A 91 1.65 -7.68 -24.82
C ALA A 91 0.16 -7.38 -24.69
N THR A 92 -0.54 -8.13 -23.85
CA THR A 92 -1.95 -7.87 -23.54
C THR A 92 -2.12 -6.63 -22.67
N ASP A 93 -3.26 -5.95 -22.77
CA ASP A 93 -3.59 -4.76 -21.97
C ASP A 93 -3.36 -4.98 -20.45
N ASN A 94 -3.73 -6.16 -19.93
CA ASN A 94 -3.49 -6.51 -18.52
C ASN A 94 -2.00 -6.65 -18.18
N GLN A 95 -1.19 -7.20 -19.07
CA GLN A 95 0.26 -7.34 -18.83
C GLN A 95 0.97 -5.98 -18.85
N ILE A 96 0.51 -5.07 -19.71
CA ILE A 96 1.04 -3.69 -19.79
C ILE A 96 0.73 -2.92 -18.50
N LEU A 97 -0.49 -3.08 -17.95
CA LEU A 97 -0.90 -2.39 -16.73
C LEU A 97 -0.30 -3.03 -15.47
N LEU A 98 -0.20 -4.36 -15.40
CA LEU A 98 0.36 -5.05 -14.23
C LEU A 98 1.90 -5.01 -14.19
N GLY A 99 2.56 -4.85 -15.34
CA GLY A 99 4.03 -4.83 -15.43
C GLY A 99 4.69 -3.87 -14.44
N PRO A 100 4.32 -2.57 -14.43
CA PRO A 100 4.84 -1.59 -13.49
C PRO A 100 4.55 -1.89 -12.01
N ALA A 101 3.50 -2.68 -11.71
CA ALA A 101 3.13 -3.01 -10.34
C ALA A 101 4.03 -4.07 -9.72
N VAL A 102 4.62 -4.95 -10.55
CA VAL A 102 5.43 -6.09 -10.08
C VAL A 102 6.57 -5.68 -9.14
N PRO A 103 7.39 -4.66 -9.44
CA PRO A 103 8.45 -4.26 -8.53
C PRO A 103 7.94 -3.62 -7.24
N SER A 104 6.84 -2.87 -7.30
CA SER A 104 6.22 -2.31 -6.09
C SER A 104 5.79 -3.43 -5.15
N PHE A 105 5.12 -4.47 -5.66
CA PHE A 105 4.74 -5.64 -4.85
C PHE A 105 5.95 -6.39 -4.29
N ALA A 106 7.01 -6.55 -5.08
CA ALA A 106 8.22 -7.20 -4.59
C ALA A 106 8.90 -6.40 -3.47
N LEU A 107 8.97 -5.08 -3.62
CA LEU A 107 9.46 -4.19 -2.56
C LEU A 107 8.55 -4.23 -1.34
N THR A 108 7.22 -4.28 -1.50
CA THR A 108 6.28 -4.48 -0.40
C THR A 108 6.65 -5.74 0.40
N VAL A 109 6.88 -6.87 -0.26
CA VAL A 109 7.28 -8.12 0.41
C VAL A 109 8.62 -7.98 1.11
N ILE A 110 9.65 -7.47 0.42
CA ILE A 110 11.00 -7.31 0.98
C ILE A 110 10.99 -6.39 2.22
N LEU A 111 10.32 -5.24 2.13
CA LEU A 111 10.27 -4.28 3.22
C LEU A 111 9.42 -4.77 4.39
N THR A 112 8.36 -5.55 4.13
CA THR A 112 7.56 -6.19 5.18
C THR A 112 8.40 -7.20 5.97
N ILE A 113 9.17 -8.03 5.27
CA ILE A 113 10.10 -8.98 5.90
C ILE A 113 11.17 -8.22 6.69
N ALA A 114 11.74 -7.16 6.12
CA ALA A 114 12.76 -6.34 6.76
C ALA A 114 12.24 -5.69 8.05
N LEU A 115 11.06 -5.06 8.02
CA LEU A 115 10.47 -4.47 9.22
C LEU A 115 10.15 -5.53 10.28
N THR A 116 9.61 -6.68 9.87
CA THR A 116 9.32 -7.78 10.79
C THR A 116 10.59 -8.25 11.51
N ALA A 117 11.69 -8.40 10.76
CA ALA A 117 12.98 -8.77 11.32
C ALA A 117 13.53 -7.69 12.27
N ILE A 118 13.35 -6.41 11.94
CA ILE A 118 13.77 -5.30 12.79
C ILE A 118 13.00 -5.28 14.11
N ILE A 119 11.67 -5.44 14.08
CA ILE A 119 10.87 -5.49 15.31
C ILE A 119 11.33 -6.66 16.19
N ALA A 120 11.56 -7.84 15.60
CA ALA A 120 12.07 -9.01 16.33
C ALA A 120 13.49 -8.79 16.90
N LEU A 121 14.41 -8.16 16.15
CA LEU A 121 15.76 -7.80 16.61
C LEU A 121 15.73 -6.80 17.76
N LEU A 122 14.75 -5.91 17.74
CA LEU A 122 14.47 -4.97 18.80
C LEU A 122 13.71 -5.63 19.98
N GLY A 123 13.51 -6.94 19.99
CA GLY A 123 12.87 -7.64 21.10
C GLY A 123 11.35 -7.49 21.17
N GLY A 124 10.72 -7.06 20.08
CA GLY A 124 9.27 -7.08 19.91
C GLY A 124 8.76 -8.49 19.59
N GLY A 125 7.45 -8.69 19.79
CA GLY A 125 6.78 -9.94 19.43
C GLY A 125 6.76 -10.20 17.92
N LEU A 126 6.46 -11.44 17.54
CA LEU A 126 6.14 -11.81 16.16
C LEU A 126 4.63 -11.65 15.90
N PRO A 127 4.20 -11.57 14.62
CA PRO A 127 2.78 -11.47 14.31
C PRO A 127 1.99 -12.66 14.86
N VAL A 128 0.91 -12.37 15.59
CA VAL A 128 -0.03 -13.41 16.10
C VAL A 128 -0.64 -14.21 14.95
N ASN A 129 -1.04 -13.54 13.87
CA ASN A 129 -1.56 -14.15 12.65
C ASN A 129 -0.82 -13.60 11.41
N PRO A 130 0.29 -14.25 11.00
CA PRO A 130 1.05 -13.84 9.83
C PRO A 130 0.23 -13.82 8.53
N VAL A 131 -0.81 -14.66 8.42
CA VAL A 131 -1.67 -14.71 7.23
C VAL A 131 -2.46 -13.41 7.10
N LEU A 132 -3.06 -12.91 8.19
CA LEU A 132 -3.77 -11.64 8.17
C LEU A 132 -2.84 -10.44 7.98
N PHE A 133 -1.65 -10.49 8.59
CA PHE A 133 -0.64 -9.43 8.41
C PHE A 133 -0.22 -9.30 6.94
N VAL A 134 0.08 -10.42 6.28
CA VAL A 134 0.41 -10.44 4.84
C VAL A 134 -0.81 -10.08 3.99
N ALA A 135 -2.01 -10.53 4.35
CA ALA A 135 -3.24 -10.16 3.64
C ALA A 135 -3.54 -8.66 3.74
N GLY A 136 -3.28 -8.03 4.88
CA GLY A 136 -3.44 -6.59 5.08
C GLY A 136 -2.49 -5.78 4.20
N LEU A 137 -1.19 -6.06 4.24
CA LEU A 137 -0.20 -5.32 3.45
C LEU A 137 -0.25 -5.66 1.96
N GLY A 138 -0.44 -6.93 1.61
CA GLY A 138 -0.56 -7.39 0.22
C GLY A 138 -1.86 -6.94 -0.43
N GLY A 139 -2.99 -7.07 0.29
CA GLY A 139 -4.28 -6.56 -0.12
C GLY A 139 -4.29 -5.03 -0.21
N GLY A 140 -3.66 -4.36 0.75
CA GLY A 140 -3.39 -2.93 0.72
C GLY A 140 -2.61 -2.52 -0.52
N ALA A 141 -1.50 -3.20 -0.84
CA ALA A 141 -0.72 -2.91 -2.05
C ALA A 141 -1.56 -3.09 -3.33
N ALA A 142 -2.39 -4.13 -3.41
CA ALA A 142 -3.28 -4.34 -4.55
C ALA A 142 -4.35 -3.24 -4.67
N MET A 143 -4.93 -2.83 -3.54
CA MET A 143 -5.92 -1.77 -3.46
C MET A 143 -5.33 -0.41 -3.87
N PHE A 144 -4.18 -0.04 -3.32
CA PHE A 144 -3.51 1.22 -3.64
C PHE A 144 -2.95 1.24 -5.07
N ALA A 145 -2.54 0.10 -5.62
CA ALA A 145 -2.23 -0.02 -7.04
C ALA A 145 -3.47 0.20 -7.93
N ALA A 146 -4.63 -0.34 -7.54
CA ALA A 146 -5.87 -0.13 -8.27
C ALA A 146 -6.35 1.33 -8.19
N LEU A 147 -6.22 1.98 -7.03
CA LEU A 147 -6.48 3.41 -6.87
C LEU A 147 -5.54 4.25 -7.74
N ALA A 148 -4.25 3.91 -7.81
CA ALA A 148 -3.29 4.59 -8.68
C ALA A 148 -3.71 4.53 -10.15
N LEU A 149 -4.22 3.38 -10.58
CA LEU A 149 -4.70 3.19 -11.94
C LEU A 149 -5.91 4.09 -12.25
N ILE A 150 -6.89 4.20 -11.34
CA ILE A 150 -8.01 5.15 -11.54
C ILE A 150 -7.50 6.58 -11.58
N THR A 151 -6.70 6.99 -10.59
CA THR A 151 -6.23 8.38 -10.50
C THR A 151 -5.46 8.77 -11.76
N SER A 152 -4.61 7.85 -12.27
CA SER A 152 -3.83 8.09 -13.49
C SER A 152 -4.69 8.39 -14.73
N SER A 153 -5.94 7.92 -14.76
CA SER A 153 -6.87 8.22 -15.87
C SER A 153 -7.22 9.71 -15.95
N PHE A 154 -7.17 10.43 -14.82
CA PHE A 154 -7.42 11.86 -14.69
C PHE A 154 -6.13 12.69 -14.62
N THR A 155 -4.98 12.07 -14.37
CA THR A 155 -3.68 12.74 -14.26
C THR A 155 -3.01 12.91 -15.62
N ARG A 156 -2.66 14.15 -16.00
CA ARG A 156 -2.06 14.44 -17.31
C ARG A 156 -0.60 14.00 -17.41
N ASN A 157 0.22 14.36 -16.42
CA ASN A 157 1.67 14.13 -16.39
C ASN A 157 2.18 13.96 -14.94
N ALA A 158 3.49 13.77 -14.77
CA ALA A 158 4.11 13.58 -13.46
C ALA A 158 3.95 14.77 -12.50
N GLU A 159 3.90 16.01 -13.01
CA GLU A 159 3.68 17.20 -12.19
C GLU A 159 2.24 17.22 -11.66
N ALA A 160 1.26 16.95 -12.53
CA ALA A 160 -0.14 16.83 -12.14
C ALA A 160 -0.37 15.68 -11.16
N ALA A 161 0.47 14.64 -11.16
CA ALA A 161 0.39 13.54 -10.20
C ALA A 161 0.56 14.01 -8.75
N GLN A 162 1.35 15.07 -8.51
CA GLN A 162 1.54 15.63 -7.18
C GLN A 162 0.23 16.20 -6.61
N ILE A 163 -0.59 16.85 -7.45
CA ILE A 163 -1.86 17.45 -7.01
C ILE A 163 -3.00 16.42 -7.04
N THR A 164 -3.09 15.64 -8.12
CA THR A 164 -4.16 14.63 -8.29
C THR A 164 -4.04 13.45 -7.34
N SER A 165 -2.88 13.22 -6.73
CA SER A 165 -2.70 12.22 -5.68
C SER A 165 -3.30 12.65 -4.34
N LEU A 166 -3.35 13.96 -4.04
CA LEU A 166 -3.71 14.49 -2.72
C LEU A 166 -5.05 13.98 -2.19
N PRO A 167 -6.15 13.90 -2.97
CA PRO A 167 -7.42 13.42 -2.43
C PRO A 167 -7.34 12.00 -1.86
N VAL A 168 -6.64 11.09 -2.54
CA VAL A 168 -6.45 9.72 -2.05
C VAL A 168 -5.52 9.68 -0.85
N ILE A 169 -4.48 10.52 -0.82
CA ILE A 169 -3.59 10.66 0.33
C ILE A 169 -4.37 11.13 1.55
N LEU A 170 -5.23 12.15 1.41
CA LEU A 170 -6.05 12.68 2.49
C LEU A 170 -7.04 11.63 3.02
N VAL A 171 -7.67 10.86 2.13
CA VAL A 171 -8.55 9.75 2.53
C VAL A 171 -7.76 8.64 3.24
N ALA A 172 -6.55 8.33 2.79
CA ALA A 172 -5.69 7.37 3.47
C ALA A 172 -5.25 7.87 4.85
N MET A 173 -4.91 9.15 4.97
CA MET A 173 -4.61 9.78 6.25
C MET A 173 -5.81 9.73 7.19
N ALA A 174 -7.04 9.99 6.71
CA ALA A 174 -8.24 9.91 7.54
C ALA A 174 -8.43 8.53 8.22
N GLY A 175 -7.93 7.45 7.60
CA GLY A 175 -7.97 6.11 8.19
C GLY A 175 -6.91 5.83 9.26
N THR A 176 -5.96 6.74 9.50
CA THR A 176 -4.94 6.64 10.57
C THR A 176 -5.55 6.74 11.96
N SER A 177 -5.01 6.00 12.93
CA SER A 177 -5.52 5.96 14.30
C SER A 177 -5.57 7.35 14.94
N PHE A 178 -4.60 8.20 14.61
CA PHE A 178 -4.58 9.60 15.06
C PHE A 178 -5.85 10.36 14.65
N LEU A 179 -6.25 10.27 13.37
CA LEU A 179 -7.44 10.98 12.91
C LEU A 179 -8.74 10.29 13.36
N ARG A 180 -8.76 8.95 13.45
CA ARG A 180 -9.92 8.21 14.01
C ARG A 180 -10.26 8.63 15.43
N ASN A 181 -9.26 8.97 16.25
CA ASN A 181 -9.47 9.37 17.65
C ASN A 181 -9.95 10.83 17.82
N ILE A 182 -9.94 11.64 16.75
CA ILE A 182 -10.25 13.08 16.81
C ILE A 182 -11.60 13.39 16.15
N VAL A 183 -12.03 12.55 15.20
CA VAL A 183 -13.31 12.73 14.52
C VAL A 183 -14.50 12.45 15.43
N PRO A 184 -15.66 13.09 15.18
CA PRO A 184 -16.89 12.78 15.91
C PRO A 184 -17.36 11.35 15.64
N GLU A 185 -17.95 10.70 16.65
CA GLU A 185 -18.48 9.33 16.58
C GLU A 185 -19.45 9.09 15.41
N SER A 186 -20.11 10.15 14.92
CA SER A 186 -21.00 10.09 13.76
C SER A 186 -20.28 9.75 12.44
N LEU A 187 -18.96 9.98 12.37
CA LEU A 187 -18.13 9.72 11.19
C LEU A 187 -17.34 8.41 11.27
N ASP A 188 -17.30 7.74 12.42
CA ASP A 188 -16.50 6.52 12.63
C ASP A 188 -16.79 5.47 11.57
N ARG A 189 -18.09 5.19 11.33
CA ARG A 189 -18.52 4.21 10.32
C ARG A 189 -18.05 4.55 8.91
N ILE A 190 -17.89 5.83 8.59
CA ILE A 190 -17.43 6.27 7.27
C ILE A 190 -15.90 6.11 7.20
N ILE A 191 -15.20 6.41 8.28
CA ILE A 191 -13.74 6.35 8.35
C ILE A 191 -13.25 4.91 8.38
N ASP A 192 -13.97 4.00 9.03
CA ASP A 192 -13.69 2.56 9.03
C ASP A 192 -13.80 1.94 7.62
N LEU A 193 -14.61 2.55 6.74
CA LEU A 193 -14.71 2.14 5.34
C LEU A 193 -13.60 2.72 4.46
N THR A 194 -12.69 3.53 5.00
CA THR A 194 -11.57 4.08 4.23
C THR A 194 -10.55 2.97 3.88
N PRO A 195 -9.85 3.08 2.74
CA PRO A 195 -8.86 2.10 2.31
C PRO A 195 -7.78 1.85 3.37
N MET A 196 -7.23 2.91 3.95
CA MET A 196 -6.16 2.76 4.94
C MET A 196 -6.71 2.18 6.24
N ALA A 197 -7.93 2.54 6.64
CA ALA A 197 -8.50 2.02 7.88
C ALA A 197 -8.59 0.50 7.88
N ALA A 198 -9.20 -0.06 6.82
CA ALA A 198 -9.33 -1.50 6.66
C ALA A 198 -7.97 -2.22 6.60
N VAL A 199 -6.94 -1.60 6.02
CA VAL A 199 -5.58 -2.17 6.02
C VAL A 199 -5.00 -2.19 7.43
N LEU A 200 -5.09 -1.09 8.16
CA LEU A 200 -4.54 -0.98 9.50
C LEU A 200 -5.23 -1.93 10.47
N ASP A 201 -6.54 -2.12 10.34
CA ASP A 201 -7.29 -3.08 11.14
C ASP A 201 -6.78 -4.51 10.89
N LEU A 202 -6.53 -4.89 9.63
CA LEU A 202 -5.94 -6.20 9.29
C LEU A 202 -4.49 -6.35 9.77
N VAL A 203 -3.70 -5.29 9.67
CA VAL A 203 -2.30 -5.27 10.12
C VAL A 203 -2.24 -5.44 11.64
N ASN A 204 -3.07 -4.71 12.39
CA ASN A 204 -3.13 -4.79 13.85
C ASN A 204 -3.72 -6.12 14.33
N LEU A 205 -4.79 -6.62 13.70
CA LEU A 205 -5.30 -7.98 13.96
C LEU A 205 -4.25 -9.06 13.65
N GLY A 206 -3.48 -8.88 12.58
CA GLY A 206 -2.44 -9.81 12.18
C GLY A 206 -1.24 -9.78 13.11
N TRP A 207 -0.85 -8.60 13.61
CA TRP A 207 0.33 -8.46 14.45
C TRP A 207 0.02 -8.64 15.94
N LEU A 208 -0.90 -7.83 16.46
CA LEU A 208 -1.22 -7.72 17.89
C LEU A 208 -2.38 -8.64 18.30
N GLY A 209 -3.17 -9.11 17.35
CA GLY A 209 -4.38 -9.88 17.64
C GLY A 209 -5.56 -9.03 18.12
N THR A 210 -5.45 -7.70 18.08
CA THR A 210 -6.52 -6.76 18.43
C THR A 210 -6.46 -5.52 17.54
N THR A 211 -7.60 -4.89 17.29
CA THR A 211 -7.68 -3.55 16.69
C THR A 211 -7.76 -2.43 17.73
N ASP A 212 -8.08 -2.80 18.97
CA ASP A 212 -8.24 -1.88 20.09
C ASP A 212 -7.15 -2.18 21.14
N PRO A 213 -6.27 -1.21 21.46
CA PRO A 213 -5.22 -1.37 22.45
C PRO A 213 -5.73 -1.73 23.87
N GLU A 214 -6.99 -1.40 24.19
CA GLU A 214 -7.58 -1.70 25.50
C GLU A 214 -8.16 -3.13 25.57
N SER A 215 -8.38 -3.75 24.42
CA SER A 215 -8.94 -5.09 24.30
C SER A 215 -7.86 -6.17 24.42
N ALA A 216 -8.20 -7.28 25.07
CA ALA A 216 -7.29 -8.41 25.20
C ALA A 216 -6.94 -9.02 23.83
N PRO A 217 -5.66 -9.34 23.56
CA PRO A 217 -5.24 -9.86 22.27
C PRO A 217 -5.90 -11.22 21.99
N LEU A 218 -6.48 -11.35 20.79
CA LEU A 218 -7.11 -12.58 20.32
C LEU A 218 -6.07 -13.60 19.87
N THR A 219 -6.42 -14.88 19.94
CA THR A 219 -5.60 -15.94 19.31
C THR A 219 -5.69 -15.87 17.79
N ALA A 220 -4.69 -16.45 17.10
CA ALA A 220 -4.65 -16.49 15.64
C ALA A 220 -5.97 -16.99 15.00
N ALA A 221 -6.63 -18.00 15.58
CA ALA A 221 -7.90 -18.51 15.06
C ALA A 221 -9.06 -17.52 15.26
N GLN A 222 -9.09 -16.79 16.36
CA GLN A 222 -10.15 -15.83 16.69
C GLN A 222 -10.07 -14.56 15.84
N THR A 223 -8.87 -14.17 15.39
CA THR A 223 -8.67 -12.97 14.56
C THR A 223 -9.38 -13.03 13.19
N PHE A 224 -9.74 -14.21 12.68
CA PHE A 224 -10.45 -14.31 11.39
C PHE A 224 -11.86 -13.74 11.43
N SER A 225 -12.56 -13.81 12.56
CA SER A 225 -13.92 -13.28 12.70
C SER A 225 -13.97 -11.75 12.56
N PRO A 226 -13.20 -10.96 13.33
CA PRO A 226 -13.17 -9.50 13.15
C PRO A 226 -12.53 -9.08 11.82
N ALA A 227 -11.66 -9.90 11.22
CA ALA A 227 -11.02 -9.59 9.94
C ALA A 227 -11.97 -9.64 8.73
N VAL A 228 -13.17 -10.22 8.83
CA VAL A 228 -14.10 -10.35 7.70
C VAL A 228 -14.48 -8.98 7.13
N MET A 229 -14.84 -8.04 7.98
CA MET A 229 -15.30 -6.72 7.53
C MET A 229 -14.17 -5.93 6.85
N PRO A 230 -12.97 -5.78 7.44
CA PRO A 230 -11.84 -5.17 6.74
C PRO A 230 -11.46 -5.86 5.42
N LEU A 231 -11.50 -7.21 5.36
CA LEU A 231 -11.25 -7.94 4.11
C LEU A 231 -12.28 -7.61 3.03
N VAL A 232 -13.56 -7.52 3.39
CA VAL A 232 -14.62 -7.13 2.46
C VAL A 232 -14.42 -5.70 1.97
N VAL A 233 -14.04 -4.76 2.85
CA VAL A 233 -13.76 -3.37 2.48
C VAL A 233 -12.59 -3.30 1.50
N VAL A 234 -11.47 -3.98 1.79
CA VAL A 234 -10.32 -4.05 0.88
C VAL A 234 -10.73 -4.65 -0.47
N ALA A 235 -11.47 -5.75 -0.47
CA ALA A 235 -11.94 -6.38 -1.69
C ALA A 235 -12.89 -5.47 -2.49
N ALA A 236 -13.81 -4.77 -1.82
CA ALA A 236 -14.75 -3.84 -2.45
C ALA A 236 -14.01 -2.67 -3.11
N TRP A 237 -13.02 -2.10 -2.44
CA TRP A 237 -12.17 -1.05 -3.02
C TRP A 237 -11.35 -1.53 -4.20
N ILE A 238 -10.76 -2.74 -4.14
CA ILE A 238 -10.04 -3.32 -5.27
C ILE A 238 -10.98 -3.49 -6.47
N VAL A 239 -12.13 -4.17 -6.27
CA VAL A 239 -13.08 -4.46 -7.34
C VAL A 239 -13.66 -3.18 -7.92
N GLY A 240 -14.14 -2.27 -7.07
CA GLY A 240 -14.66 -0.97 -7.49
C GLY A 240 -13.61 -0.18 -8.27
N SER A 241 -12.37 -0.18 -7.79
CA SER A 241 -11.28 0.53 -8.45
C SER A 241 -10.95 -0.02 -9.83
N VAL A 242 -10.86 -1.35 -9.95
CA VAL A 242 -10.58 -2.02 -11.22
C VAL A 242 -11.73 -1.83 -12.21
N VAL A 243 -12.99 -1.87 -11.76
CA VAL A 243 -14.17 -1.65 -12.62
C VAL A 243 -14.19 -0.21 -13.17
N VAL A 244 -13.95 0.78 -12.30
CA VAL A 244 -13.86 2.18 -12.72
C VAL A 244 -12.66 2.39 -13.64
N ALA A 245 -11.50 1.81 -13.34
CA ALA A 245 -10.33 1.88 -14.20
C ALA A 245 -10.61 1.28 -15.58
N LYS A 246 -11.24 0.10 -15.68
CA LYS A 246 -11.57 -0.51 -16.98
C LYS A 246 -12.49 0.34 -17.86
N THR A 247 -13.37 1.13 -17.23
CA THR A 247 -14.35 1.96 -17.95
C THR A 247 -13.82 3.35 -18.29
N HIS A 248 -12.93 3.92 -17.47
CA HIS A 248 -12.44 5.29 -17.59
C HIS A 248 -11.00 5.42 -18.10
N PHE A 249 -10.21 4.34 -18.05
CA PHE A 249 -8.81 4.37 -18.48
C PHE A 249 -8.72 4.56 -19.99
N ARG A 250 -8.18 5.71 -20.38
CA ARG A 250 -7.90 6.06 -21.77
C ARG A 250 -6.40 5.94 -22.01
N TRP A 251 -6.04 5.25 -23.09
CA TRP A 251 -4.65 5.00 -23.51
C TRP A 251 -3.93 6.22 -24.07
N GLU A 252 -4.67 7.28 -24.40
CA GLU A 252 -4.14 8.52 -24.99
C GLU A 252 -4.25 9.69 -23.99
N PRO A 253 -3.29 10.63 -23.99
CA PRO A 253 -3.41 11.89 -23.26
C PRO A 253 -4.64 12.68 -23.69
N ARG A 254 -5.28 13.41 -22.77
CA ARG A 254 -6.34 14.36 -23.13
C ARG A 254 -5.66 15.56 -23.83
N ALA A 255 -6.08 15.85 -25.07
CA ALA A 255 -5.66 17.07 -25.79
C ALA A 255 -6.00 18.31 -24.96
#